data_AF-A0A560IK27-F1
#
_entry.id   AF-A0A560IK27-F1
#
_cell.length_a   1.000
_cell.length_b   1.000
_cell.length_c   1.000
_cell.angle_alpha   90.00
_cell.angle_beta   90.00
_cell.angle_gamma   90.00
#
_symmetry.space_group_name_H-M   'P 1'
#
loop_
_entity.id
_entity.type
_entity.pdbx_description
1 polymer ?
#
loop_
_entity_poly.entity_id
_entity_poly.type
_entity_poly.pdbx_seq_one_letter_code
_entity_poly.pdbx_strand_id
1 'polypeptide(L)'
;MSQGNTTILRRIVARAWADEGFKARLLADPAAVLGSEGIDLPAGIAIRVVEDTAGTRTLVLPAKPVDLTEEELGRVVGGADPSYCANWCLCCANCAI
;
A
#
# COMPACT_ATOMS: atom_id res chain seq x y z
N MET A 1 20.72 2.42 -3.64
CA MET A 1 20.59 1.64 -2.40
C MET A 1 19.13 1.72 -1.93
N SER A 2 18.27 0.74 -2.24
CA SER A 2 16.84 0.79 -1.86
C SER A 2 16.23 -0.60 -1.58
N GLN A 3 17.04 -1.62 -1.27
CA GLN A 3 16.54 -3.00 -1.06
C GLN A 3 16.02 -3.26 0.37
N GLY A 4 16.16 -2.31 1.30
CA GLY A 4 15.83 -2.52 2.72
C GLY A 4 14.32 -2.59 3.04
N ASN A 5 13.50 -1.76 2.39
CA ASN A 5 12.09 -1.58 2.80
C ASN A 5 11.12 -2.62 2.19
N THR A 6 11.47 -3.22 1.05
CA THR A 6 10.62 -4.25 0.41
C THR A 6 10.67 -5.59 1.16
N THR A 7 11.79 -5.89 1.82
CA THR A 7 11.99 -7.14 2.55
C THR A 7 11.18 -7.19 3.84
N ILE A 8 11.04 -6.06 4.55
CA ILE A 8 10.31 -6.00 5.81
C ILE A 8 8.79 -6.11 5.63
N LEU A 9 8.22 -5.44 4.62
CA LEU A 9 6.79 -5.51 4.32
C LEU A 9 6.36 -6.94 3.94
N ARG A 10 7.16 -7.63 3.12
CA ARG A 10 6.90 -9.03 2.75
C ARG A 10 6.83 -9.94 3.98
N ARG A 11 7.73 -9.75 4.94
CA ARG A 11 7.74 -10.51 6.20
C ARG A 11 6.49 -10.23 7.04
N ILE A 12 6.09 -8.96 7.15
CA ILE A 12 4.90 -8.56 7.91
C ILE A 12 3.64 -9.18 7.30
N VAL A 13 3.50 -9.13 5.98
CA VAL A 13 2.36 -9.74 5.27
C VAL A 13 2.35 -11.26 5.46
N ALA A 14 3.48 -11.93 5.28
CA ALA A 14 3.57 -13.38 5.49
C ALA A 14 3.21 -13.78 6.93
N ARG A 15 3.64 -12.99 7.92
CA ARG A 15 3.31 -13.21 9.33
C ARG A 15 1.83 -12.98 9.60
N ALA A 16 1.22 -11.97 9.01
CA ALA A 16 -0.21 -11.70 9.12
C ALA A 16 -1.07 -12.83 8.54
N TRP A 17 -0.61 -13.54 7.52
CA TRP A 17 -1.31 -14.72 7.02
C TRP A 17 -1.10 -15.98 7.87
N ALA A 18 0.02 -16.07 8.59
CA ALA A 18 0.34 -17.23 9.43
C ALA A 18 -0.23 -17.13 10.86
N ASP A 19 -0.48 -15.92 11.36
CA ASP A 19 -0.92 -15.66 12.73
C ASP A 19 -2.10 -14.68 12.75
N GLU A 20 -3.30 -15.23 12.96
CA GLU A 20 -4.56 -14.46 13.06
C GLU A 20 -4.55 -13.44 14.20
N GLY A 21 -3.85 -13.71 15.31
CA GLY A 21 -3.71 -12.77 16.42
C GLY A 21 -2.80 -11.60 16.08
N PHE A 22 -1.75 -11.83 15.28
CA PHE A 22 -0.95 -10.76 14.70
C PHE A 22 -1.75 -9.94 13.70
N LYS A 23 -2.50 -10.59 12.81
CA LYS A 23 -3.37 -9.93 11.83
C LYS A 23 -4.42 -9.02 12.48
N ALA A 24 -5.12 -9.53 13.50
CA ALA A 24 -6.12 -8.74 14.22
C ALA A 24 -5.53 -7.48 14.86
N ARG A 25 -4.32 -7.59 15.45
CA ARG A 25 -3.61 -6.42 16.01
C ARG A 25 -3.17 -5.44 14.92
N LEU A 26 -2.65 -5.95 13.80
CA LEU A 26 -2.23 -5.12 12.67
C LEU A 26 -3.39 -4.33 12.07
N LEU A 27 -4.59 -4.91 12.02
CA LEU A 27 -5.80 -4.22 11.55
C LEU A 27 -6.33 -3.19 12.56
N ALA A 28 -6.15 -3.43 13.86
CA ALA A 28 -6.65 -2.56 14.93
C ALA A 28 -5.73 -1.37 15.20
N ASP A 29 -4.42 -1.59 15.30
CA ASP A 29 -3.41 -0.57 15.56
C ASP A 29 -2.14 -0.83 14.75
N PRO A 30 -2.14 -0.48 13.45
CA PRO A 30 -1.00 -0.71 12.60
C PRO A 30 0.22 0.10 13.01
N ALA A 31 0.04 1.30 13.59
CA ALA A 31 1.16 2.15 13.97
C ALA A 31 1.99 1.49 15.09
N ALA A 32 1.33 0.97 16.12
CA ALA A 32 2.01 0.26 17.20
C ALA A 32 2.69 -1.03 16.71
N VAL A 33 2.02 -1.80 15.83
CA VAL A 33 2.59 -3.05 15.31
C VAL A 33 3.80 -2.77 14.41
N LEU A 34 3.72 -1.81 13.49
CA LEU A 34 4.83 -1.44 12.61
C LEU A 34 6.02 -0.88 13.40
N GLY A 35 5.77 -0.05 14.41
CA GLY A 35 6.81 0.43 15.33
C GLY A 35 7.51 -0.71 16.07
N SER A 36 6.77 -1.73 16.50
CA SER A 36 7.36 -2.92 17.16
C SER A 36 8.22 -3.78 16.23
N GLU A 37 7.97 -3.72 14.92
CA GLU A 37 8.75 -4.41 13.89
C GLU A 37 9.96 -3.58 13.40
N GLY A 38 10.17 -2.37 13.97
CA GLY A 38 11.31 -1.50 13.67
C GLY A 38 11.07 -0.55 12.50
N ILE A 39 9.81 -0.24 12.16
CA ILE A 39 9.45 0.75 11.16
C ILE A 39 9.14 2.07 11.87
N ASP A 40 10.02 3.06 11.72
CA ASP A 40 9.80 4.40 12.23
C ASP A 40 8.78 5.15 11.38
N LEU A 41 7.67 5.52 12.02
CA LEU A 41 6.61 6.29 11.37
C LEU A 41 6.79 7.78 11.65
N PRO A 42 6.66 8.65 10.63
CA PRO A 42 6.71 10.09 10.84
C PRO A 42 5.57 10.55 11.75
N ALA A 43 5.88 11.48 12.65
CA ALA A 43 4.91 12.02 13.61
C ALA A 43 3.73 12.69 12.87
N GLY A 44 2.51 12.40 13.33
CA GLY A 44 1.28 13.00 12.78
C GLY A 44 0.68 12.27 11.58
N ILE A 45 1.27 11.17 11.10
CA ILE A 45 0.68 10.33 10.05
C ILE A 45 -0.12 9.19 10.68
N ALA A 46 -1.40 9.10 10.32
CA ALA A 46 -2.23 7.94 10.64
C ALA A 46 -2.07 6.86 9.57
N ILE A 47 -1.80 5.63 9.99
CA ILE A 47 -1.75 4.47 9.11
C ILE A 47 -3.04 3.67 9.26
N ARG A 48 -3.58 3.22 8.13
CA ARG A 48 -4.72 2.29 8.09
C ARG A 48 -4.35 1.10 7.22
N VAL A 49 -4.54 -0.09 7.76
CA VAL A 49 -4.42 -1.35 7.00
C VAL A 49 -5.82 -1.83 6.64
N VAL A 50 -6.01 -2.17 5.39
CA VAL A 50 -7.27 -2.74 4.87
C VAL A 50 -6.94 -4.08 4.25
N GLU A 51 -7.67 -5.11 4.66
CA GLU A 51 -7.59 -6.42 4.02
C GLU A 51 -8.49 -6.44 2.77
N ASP A 52 -7.89 -6.79 1.63
CA ASP A 52 -8.66 -7.06 0.42
C ASP A 52 -9.31 -8.44 0.50
N THR A 53 -10.64 -8.45 0.56
CA THR A 53 -11.45 -9.67 0.60
C THR A 53 -12.07 -9.97 -0.77
N ALA A 54 -12.59 -11.18 -0.99
CA ALA A 54 -13.13 -11.58 -2.30
C ALA A 54 -14.26 -10.66 -2.82
N GLY A 55 -15.00 -10.01 -1.94
CA GLY A 55 -16.13 -9.13 -2.28
C GLY A 55 -15.80 -7.64 -2.33
N THR A 56 -14.58 -7.22 -1.96
CA THR A 56 -14.23 -5.79 -1.88
C THR A 56 -12.85 -5.52 -2.45
N ARG A 57 -12.70 -4.38 -3.12
CA ARG A 57 -11.42 -3.89 -3.63
C ARG A 57 -11.15 -2.53 -3.03
N THR A 58 -9.97 -2.36 -2.46
CA THR A 58 -9.55 -1.08 -1.89
C THR A 58 -8.98 -0.20 -2.99
N LEU A 59 -9.56 0.98 -3.20
CA LEU A 59 -8.98 2.03 -4.04
C LEU A 59 -8.39 3.11 -3.15
N VAL A 60 -7.09 3.37 -3.29
CA VAL A 60 -6.44 4.49 -2.61
C VAL A 60 -6.58 5.73 -3.49
N LEU A 61 -7.42 6.66 -3.08
CA LEU A 61 -7.54 7.97 -3.73
C LEU A 61 -6.58 8.95 -3.03
N PRO A 62 -5.50 9.40 -3.68
CA PRO A 62 -4.62 10.41 -3.12
C PRO A 62 -5.36 11.75 -2.93
N ALA A 63 -4.89 12.57 -1.99
CA ALA A 63 -5.44 13.91 -1.79
C ALA A 63 -5.32 14.74 -3.08
N LYS A 64 -6.32 15.60 -3.33
CA LYS A 64 -6.31 16.46 -4.51
C LYS A 64 -5.06 17.36 -4.46
N PRO A 65 -4.17 17.30 -5.45
CA PRO A 65 -3.03 18.20 -5.51
C PRO A 65 -3.53 19.63 -5.73
N VAL A 66 -2.98 20.59 -4.99
CA VAL A 66 -3.45 22.00 -4.98
C VAL A 66 -2.85 22.84 -6.12
N ASP A 67 -1.77 22.38 -6.75
CA ASP A 67 -0.96 23.18 -7.70
C ASP A 67 -0.60 22.41 -8.99
N LEU A 68 -1.57 21.75 -9.64
CA LEU A 68 -1.32 21.08 -10.93
C LEU A 68 -2.32 21.53 -12.00
N THR A 69 -1.79 21.80 -13.18
CA THR A 69 -2.58 21.96 -14.40
C THR A 69 -3.21 20.62 -14.81
N GLU A 70 -4.27 20.62 -15.62
CA GLU A 70 -4.95 19.38 -16.05
C GLU A 70 -4.00 18.39 -16.75
N GLU A 71 -2.97 18.89 -17.42
CA GLU A 71 -1.93 18.09 -18.08
C GLU A 71 -0.98 17.40 -17.07
N GLU A 72 -0.70 18.05 -15.94
CA GLU A 72 0.13 17.50 -14.87
C GLU A 72 -0.66 16.55 -13.96
N LEU A 73 -1.96 16.79 -13.80
CA LEU A 73 -2.86 15.93 -13.03
C LEU A 73 -2.89 14.49 -13.58
N GLY A 74 -2.84 14.33 -14.90
CA GLY A 74 -2.78 13.01 -15.57
C GLY A 74 -1.54 12.17 -15.22
N ARG A 75 -0.43 12.79 -14.80
CA ARG A 75 0.77 12.07 -14.33
C ARG A 75 0.72 11.68 -12.86
N VAL A 76 -0.05 12.41 -12.05
CA VAL A 76 -0.14 12.19 -10.60
C VAL A 76 -1.18 11.15 -10.24
N VAL A 77 -2.18 10.93 -11.10
CA VAL A 77 -3.07 9.77 -11.02
C VAL A 77 -2.37 8.56 -11.65
N GLY A 78 -1.20 8.23 -11.09
CA GLY A 78 -0.31 7.17 -11.54
C GLY A 78 -0.56 5.87 -10.79
N GLY A 79 -1.57 5.10 -11.22
CA GLY A 79 -1.50 3.64 -11.15
C GLY A 79 -0.64 3.04 -12.27
N ALA A 80 0.21 3.85 -12.90
CA ALA A 80 0.94 3.56 -14.13
C ALA A 80 2.45 3.85 -13.97
N ASP A 81 3.03 3.58 -12.81
CA ASP A 81 4.47 3.34 -12.76
C ASP A 81 4.74 1.89 -13.22
N PRO A 82 5.70 1.64 -14.14
CA PRO A 82 5.99 0.30 -14.65
C PRO A 82 6.47 -0.68 -13.56
N SER A 83 6.88 -0.19 -12.39
CA SER A 83 7.37 -1.00 -11.27
C SER A 83 6.27 -1.53 -10.34
N TYR A 84 5.04 -1.00 -10.38
CA TYR A 84 3.88 -1.49 -9.62
C TYR A 84 2.96 -2.46 -10.40
N CYS A 85 3.24 -2.72 -11.68
CA CYS A 85 2.42 -3.58 -12.55
C CYS A 85 2.25 -5.03 -12.01
N ALA A 86 3.03 -5.43 -11.01
CA ALA A 86 3.01 -6.78 -10.44
C ALA A 86 1.91 -7.04 -9.38
N ASN A 87 1.17 -6.04 -8.89
CA ASN A 87 0.28 -6.27 -7.73
C ASN A 87 -1.12 -5.65 -7.81
N TRP A 88 -1.56 -5.17 -8.98
CA TRP A 88 -2.91 -4.62 -9.15
C TRP A 88 -3.68 -5.34 -10.25
N CYS A 89 -4.75 -6.04 -9.86
CA CYS A 89 -5.57 -6.87 -10.75
C CYS A 89 -6.28 -6.07 -11.87
N LEU A 90 -6.34 -4.73 -11.78
CA LEU A 90 -6.94 -3.91 -12.85
C LEU A 90 -6.11 -3.82 -14.14
N CYS A 91 -4.82 -4.19 -14.16
CA CYS A 91 -3.97 -4.06 -15.35
C CYS A 91 -4.01 -5.27 -16.32
N CYS A 92 -4.73 -6.35 -15.99
CA CYS A 92 -4.79 -7.54 -16.87
C CYS A 92 -5.81 -7.43 -18.02
N ALA A 93 -6.66 -6.42 -18.05
CA ALA A 93 -7.55 -6.19 -19.17
C ALA A 93 -6.89 -5.22 -20.15
N ASN A 94 -6.08 -5.78 -21.06
CA ASN A 94 -5.61 -5.17 -22.31
C ASN A 94 -4.27 -4.41 -22.25
N CYS A 95 -3.17 -5.15 -22.07
CA CYS A 95 -1.85 -4.73 -22.55
C CYS A 95 -1.42 -5.68 -23.68
N ALA A 96 -2.02 -5.51 -24.85
CA ALA A 96 -1.51 -6.01 -26.11
C ALA A 96 -1.08 -4.80 -26.93
N ILE A 97 0.23 -4.59 -27.01
CA ILE A 97 1.07 -4.26 -28.18
C ILE A 97 2.47 -3.95 -27.66
#